data_AF-A0A959NTH4-F1
#
_entry.id   AF-A0A959NTH4-F1
#
_cell.length_a   1.000
_cell.length_b   1.000
_cell.length_c   1.000
_cell.angle_alpha   90.00
_cell.angle_beta   90.00
_cell.angle_gamma   90.00
#
_symmetry.space_group_name_H-M   'P 1'
#
loop_
_entity.id
_entity.type
_entity.pdbx_description
1 polymer ?
#
loop_
_entity_poly.entity_id
_entity_poly.type
_entity_poly.pdbx_seq_one_letter_code
_entity_poly.pdbx_strand_id
1 'polypeptide(L)'
;MGQQQLLLIVLVMIVVGTAILVGTQIYDASSRDNAITTITNDLLNLSTIALNYYRTPSEYSGGGQSFKSDSKGWTIPQNLDTLGNRVYSIVAITKNSIEILGQSIDEQTGLDQTDGVQVFLKLDKNGVHDFRIEN
;
A
#
# COMPACT_ATOMS: atom_id res chain seq x y z
N MET A 1 -39.93 6.84 -41.64
CA MET A 1 -39.93 6.30 -40.27
C MET A 1 -38.59 5.66 -39.89
N GLY A 2 -37.93 4.89 -40.77
CA GLY A 2 -36.61 4.30 -40.49
C GLY A 2 -35.46 5.29 -40.25
N GLN A 3 -35.44 6.46 -40.90
CA GLN A 3 -34.36 7.44 -40.76
C GLN A 3 -34.29 8.12 -39.38
N GLN A 4 -35.45 8.43 -38.76
CA GLN A 4 -35.49 9.02 -37.42
C GLN A 4 -35.20 8.00 -36.32
N GLN A 5 -35.64 6.75 -36.51
CA GLN A 5 -35.33 5.66 -35.59
C GLN A 5 -33.85 5.31 -35.60
N LEU A 6 -33.21 5.31 -36.77
CA LEU A 6 -31.79 5.05 -36.90
C LEU A 6 -30.95 6.15 -36.23
N LEU A 7 -31.36 7.41 -36.35
CA LEU A 7 -30.69 8.54 -35.68
C LEU A 7 -30.75 8.40 -34.15
N LEU A 8 -31.90 8.02 -33.59
CA LEU A 8 -32.05 7.84 -32.14
C LEU A 8 -31.18 6.70 -31.59
N ILE A 9 -31.05 5.60 -32.33
CA ILE A 9 -30.16 4.49 -31.93
C ILE A 9 -28.70 4.95 -31.91
N VAL A 10 -28.27 5.70 -32.94
CA VAL A 10 -26.91 6.23 -33.01
C VAL A 10 -26.63 7.22 -31.86
N LEU A 11 -27.62 8.02 -31.49
CA LEU A 11 -27.48 8.93 -30.36
C LEU A 11 -27.27 8.18 -29.04
N VAL A 12 -28.03 7.10 -28.79
CA VAL A 12 -27.91 6.29 -27.56
C VAL A 12 -26.56 5.57 -27.50
N MET A 13 -26.08 4.98 -28.60
CA MET A 13 -24.80 4.25 -28.59
C MET A 13 -23.60 5.16 -28.32
N ILE A 14 -23.64 6.43 -28.77
CA ILE A 14 -22.58 7.39 -28.48
C ILE A 14 -22.50 7.67 -26.98
N VAL A 15 -23.66 7.89 -26.34
CA VAL A 15 -23.73 8.13 -24.90
C VAL A 15 -23.21 6.91 -24.13
N VAL A 16 -23.67 5.70 -24.46
CA VAL A 16 -23.21 4.46 -23.80
C VAL A 16 -21.71 4.24 -23.99
N GLY A 17 -21.18 4.48 -25.19
CA GLY A 17 -19.74 4.35 -25.47
C GLY A 17 -18.89 5.26 -24.58
N THR A 18 -19.28 6.52 -24.41
CA THR A 18 -18.58 7.45 -23.51
C THR A 18 -18.72 7.08 -22.04
N ALA A 19 -19.89 6.58 -21.62
CA ALA A 19 -20.13 6.19 -20.24
C ALA A 19 -19.26 5.00 -19.81
N ILE A 20 -19.01 4.04 -20.70
CA ILE A 20 -18.12 2.90 -20.42
C ILE A 20 -16.68 3.39 -20.20
N LEU A 21 -16.18 4.26 -21.07
CA LEU A 21 -14.81 4.80 -20.97
C LEU A 21 -14.61 5.55 -19.64
N VAL A 22 -15.54 6.44 -19.28
CA VAL A 22 -15.44 7.17 -18.00
C VAL A 22 -15.65 6.24 -16.81
N GLY A 23 -16.57 5.28 -16.91
CA GLY A 23 -16.84 4.30 -15.86
C GLY A 23 -15.61 3.44 -15.52
N THR A 24 -14.87 3.00 -16.54
CA THR A 24 -13.62 2.25 -16.33
C THR A 24 -12.54 3.09 -15.65
N GLN A 25 -12.35 4.34 -16.07
CA GLN A 25 -11.38 5.24 -15.42
C GLN A 25 -11.68 5.47 -13.93
N ILE A 26 -12.95 5.65 -13.57
CA ILE A 26 -13.37 5.82 -12.18
C ILE A 26 -13.17 4.52 -11.38
N TYR A 27 -13.43 3.37 -11.99
CA TYR A 27 -13.21 2.07 -11.36
C TYR A 27 -11.72 1.82 -11.06
N ASP A 28 -10.83 2.13 -12.01
CA ASP A 28 -9.39 1.95 -11.84
C ASP A 28 -8.85 2.90 -10.76
N ALA A 29 -9.28 4.18 -10.78
CA ALA A 29 -8.93 5.14 -9.74
C ALA A 29 -9.42 4.69 -8.35
N SER A 30 -10.68 4.26 -8.25
CA SER A 30 -11.25 3.80 -6.98
C SER A 30 -10.55 2.54 -6.46
N SER A 31 -10.18 1.60 -7.33
CA SER A 31 -9.45 0.39 -6.94
C SER A 31 -8.05 0.73 -6.42
N ARG A 32 -7.36 1.68 -7.05
CA ARG A 32 -6.06 2.18 -6.58
C ARG A 32 -6.17 2.88 -5.23
N ASP A 33 -7.14 3.78 -5.06
CA ASP A 33 -7.35 4.49 -3.78
C ASP A 33 -7.67 3.52 -2.63
N ASN A 34 -8.46 2.49 -2.91
CA ASN A 34 -8.73 1.42 -1.95
C ASN A 34 -7.47 0.63 -1.58
N ALA A 35 -6.62 0.30 -2.56
CA ALA A 35 -5.34 -0.36 -2.32
C ALA A 35 -4.43 0.49 -1.43
N ILE A 36 -4.24 1.77 -1.78
CA ILE A 36 -3.46 2.74 -0.97
C ILE A 36 -3.98 2.78 0.46
N THR A 37 -5.28 2.96 0.64
CA THR A 37 -5.89 3.07 1.98
C THR A 37 -5.69 1.80 2.79
N THR A 38 -5.84 0.63 2.17
CA THR A 38 -5.70 -0.66 2.87
C THR A 38 -4.24 -0.94 3.24
N ILE A 39 -3.29 -0.67 2.34
CA ILE A 39 -1.85 -0.78 2.62
C ILE A 39 -1.45 0.20 3.74
N THR A 40 -1.99 1.42 3.71
CA THR A 40 -1.75 2.43 4.75
C THR A 40 -2.19 1.93 6.12
N ASN A 41 -3.39 1.36 6.22
CA ASN A 41 -3.90 0.84 7.49
C ASN A 41 -3.02 -0.30 8.05
N ASP A 42 -2.54 -1.18 7.18
CA ASP A 42 -1.62 -2.25 7.57
C ASP A 42 -0.26 -1.71 8.02
N LEU A 43 0.28 -0.72 7.30
CA LEU A 43 1.52 -0.03 7.68
C LEU A 43 1.40 0.71 9.01
N LEU A 44 0.24 1.31 9.31
CA LEU A 44 -0.01 1.93 10.62
C LEU A 44 -0.06 0.89 11.75
N ASN A 45 -0.62 -0.28 11.50
CA ASN A 45 -0.58 -1.41 12.45
C ASN A 45 0.88 -1.85 12.69
N LEU A 46 1.64 -2.10 11.61
CA LEU A 46 3.06 -2.44 11.68
C LEU A 46 3.89 -1.37 12.42
N SER A 47 3.59 -0.11 12.20
CA SER A 47 4.25 1.03 12.89
C SER A 47 4.01 0.99 14.39
N THR A 48 2.81 0.62 14.82
CA THR A 48 2.47 0.48 16.24
C THR A 48 3.26 -0.66 16.87
N ILE A 49 3.37 -1.80 16.18
CA ILE A 49 4.16 -2.95 16.63
C ILE A 49 5.65 -2.59 16.71
N ALA A 50 6.19 -1.90 15.70
CA ALA A 50 7.58 -1.44 15.68
C ALA A 50 7.87 -0.44 16.81
N LEU A 51 6.95 0.52 17.07
CA LEU A 51 7.10 1.48 18.15
C LEU A 51 7.04 0.82 19.53
N ASN A 52 6.15 -0.17 19.70
CA ASN A 52 6.09 -0.98 20.91
C ASN A 52 7.40 -1.74 21.12
N TYR A 53 7.99 -2.31 20.07
CA TYR A 53 9.33 -2.91 20.15
C TYR A 53 10.37 -1.89 20.62
N TYR A 54 10.44 -0.71 20.01
CA TYR A 54 11.41 0.34 20.39
C TYR A 54 11.31 0.74 21.86
N ARG A 55 10.08 0.86 22.38
CA ARG A 55 9.80 1.28 23.77
C ARG A 55 10.00 0.17 24.80
N THR A 56 9.94 -1.09 24.37
CA THR A 56 10.09 -2.24 25.25
C THR A 56 11.58 -2.43 25.60
N PRO A 57 11.95 -2.60 26.89
CA PRO A 57 13.34 -2.87 27.27
C PRO A 57 13.89 -4.15 26.63
N SER A 58 15.20 -4.21 26.40
CA SER A 58 15.86 -5.38 25.79
C SER A 58 15.70 -6.66 26.62
N GLU A 59 15.54 -6.53 27.94
CA GLU A 59 15.30 -7.64 28.88
C GLU A 59 13.99 -8.39 28.58
N TYR A 60 13.01 -7.71 27.97
CA TYR A 60 11.73 -8.29 27.56
C TYR A 60 11.68 -8.56 26.06
N SER A 61 12.83 -8.79 25.42
CA SER A 61 12.94 -8.99 23.97
C SER A 61 12.49 -7.79 23.12
N GLY A 62 12.51 -6.58 23.71
CA GLY A 62 12.30 -5.33 23.00
C GLY A 62 13.57 -4.76 22.37
N GLY A 63 13.45 -3.54 21.85
CA GLY A 63 14.51 -2.80 21.18
C GLY A 63 15.37 -1.94 22.12
N GLY A 64 14.93 -1.69 23.36
CA GLY A 64 15.70 -0.92 24.33
C GLY A 64 16.08 0.47 23.84
N GLN A 65 15.12 1.19 23.24
CA GLN A 65 15.33 2.47 22.54
C GLN A 65 16.16 2.37 21.25
N SER A 66 16.15 1.21 20.60
CA SER A 66 16.72 1.04 19.26
C SER A 66 15.86 0.13 18.40
N PHE A 67 15.65 0.49 17.14
CA PHE A 67 15.04 -0.42 16.15
C PHE A 67 16.05 -1.46 15.64
N LYS A 68 17.35 -1.15 15.70
CA LYS A 68 18.44 -2.03 15.28
C LYS A 68 19.54 -2.05 16.33
N SER A 69 19.62 -3.12 17.10
CA SER A 69 20.81 -3.41 17.90
C SER A 69 21.87 -4.05 17.00
N ASP A 70 23.14 -4.00 17.41
CA ASP A 70 24.30 -4.32 16.57
C ASP A 70 24.29 -5.76 16.01
N SER A 71 23.44 -6.65 16.55
CA SER A 71 23.26 -8.05 16.11
C SER A 71 21.81 -8.47 15.80
N LYS A 72 20.80 -7.64 16.14
CA LYS A 72 19.37 -7.93 15.89
C LYS A 72 18.59 -6.64 15.67
N GLY A 73 17.75 -6.60 14.64
CA GLY A 73 16.80 -5.51 14.41
C GLY A 73 15.36 -5.99 14.52
N TRP A 74 14.45 -5.05 14.61
CA TRP A 74 13.03 -5.33 14.45
C TRP A 74 12.79 -5.98 13.08
N THR A 75 11.92 -6.99 13.06
CA THR A 75 11.50 -7.69 11.85
C THR A 75 9.99 -7.68 11.77
N ILE A 76 9.47 -7.66 10.54
CA ILE A 76 8.03 -7.81 10.30
C ILE A 76 7.63 -9.24 10.76
N PRO A 77 6.58 -9.39 11.58
CA PRO A 77 6.06 -10.71 11.94
C PRO A 77 5.66 -11.50 10.67
N GLN A 78 5.99 -12.79 10.60
CA GLN A 78 5.74 -13.62 9.41
C GLN A 78 4.27 -13.65 8.97
N ASN A 79 3.33 -13.45 9.89
CA ASN A 79 1.90 -13.41 9.56
C ASN A 79 1.44 -12.06 8.99
N LEU A 80 2.31 -11.06 8.94
CA LEU A 80 2.06 -9.71 8.45
C LEU A 80 3.02 -9.30 7.33
N ASP A 81 3.96 -10.16 6.93
CA ASP A 81 4.84 -9.91 5.78
C ASP A 81 4.07 -10.02 4.45
N THR A 82 2.99 -10.81 4.43
CA THR A 82 2.14 -11.04 3.27
C THR A 82 0.68 -11.11 3.71
N LEU A 83 -0.17 -10.24 3.16
CA LEU A 83 -1.60 -10.16 3.51
C LEU A 83 -2.47 -10.10 2.25
N GLY A 84 -2.85 -11.27 1.75
CA GLY A 84 -3.50 -11.41 0.45
C GLY A 84 -2.53 -11.03 -0.66
N ASN A 85 -2.95 -10.18 -1.60
CA ASN A 85 -2.13 -9.71 -2.71
C ASN A 85 -1.23 -8.52 -2.32
N ARG A 86 -0.68 -8.52 -1.10
CA ARG A 86 0.15 -7.42 -0.61
C ARG A 86 1.35 -7.96 0.15
N VAL A 87 2.50 -7.37 -0.07
CA VAL A 87 3.77 -7.74 0.55
C VAL A 87 4.34 -6.54 1.29
N TYR A 88 4.90 -6.79 2.47
CA TYR A 88 5.52 -5.78 3.32
C TYR A 88 6.99 -6.13 3.53
N SER A 89 7.87 -5.16 3.31
CA SER A 89 9.31 -5.33 3.44
C SER A 89 9.95 -4.15 4.15
N ILE A 90 11.11 -4.37 4.76
CA ILE A 90 11.90 -3.30 5.39
C ILE A 90 12.89 -2.79 4.36
N VAL A 91 12.77 -1.51 4.01
CA VAL A 91 13.67 -0.84 3.05
C VAL A 91 14.94 -0.40 3.75
N ALA A 92 14.79 0.22 4.92
CA ALA A 92 15.90 0.71 5.70
C ALA A 92 15.61 0.58 7.20
N ILE A 93 16.64 0.22 7.96
CA ILE A 93 16.54 0.16 9.42
C ILE A 93 17.84 0.67 10.06
N THR A 94 17.67 1.62 10.97
CA THR A 94 18.72 2.28 11.74
C THR A 94 18.41 2.15 13.23
N LYS A 95 19.23 2.72 14.12
CA LYS A 95 18.93 2.74 15.56
C LYS A 95 17.65 3.53 15.87
N ASN A 96 17.42 4.64 15.17
CA ASN A 96 16.37 5.61 15.53
C ASN A 96 15.21 5.70 14.53
N SER A 97 15.31 5.03 13.39
CA SER A 97 14.29 5.07 12.35
C SER A 97 14.25 3.77 11.56
N ILE A 98 13.05 3.42 11.13
CA ILE A 98 12.77 2.31 10.21
C ILE A 98 11.86 2.81 9.09
N GLU A 99 12.12 2.32 7.88
CA GLU A 99 11.32 2.56 6.69
C GLU A 99 10.78 1.22 6.19
N ILE A 100 9.46 1.15 6.08
CA ILE A 100 8.70 -0.04 5.67
C ILE A 100 8.04 0.28 4.33
N LEU A 101 8.17 -0.62 3.38
CA LEU A 101 7.47 -0.59 2.10
C LEU A 101 6.33 -1.60 2.15
N GLY A 102 5.11 -1.12 1.93
CA GLY A 102 3.96 -1.95 1.60
C GLY A 102 3.68 -1.87 0.11
N GLN A 103 3.46 -3.02 -0.53
CA GLN A 103 3.23 -3.10 -1.96
C GLN A 103 2.05 -3.99 -2.28
N SER A 104 1.19 -3.58 -3.21
CA SER A 104 0.22 -4.48 -3.84
C SER A 104 0.90 -5.30 -4.93
N ILE A 105 0.65 -6.61 -4.95
CA ILE A 105 0.93 -7.47 -6.07
C ILE A 105 -0.18 -7.21 -7.10
N ASP A 106 0.18 -6.66 -8.26
CA ASP A 106 -0.74 -6.60 -9.39
C ASP A 106 -0.80 -7.97 -10.06
N GLU A 107 -1.96 -8.62 -10.04
CA GLU A 107 -2.15 -9.93 -10.66
C GLU A 107 -2.00 -9.90 -12.19
N GLN A 108 -2.05 -8.71 -12.83
CA GLN A 108 -2.05 -8.62 -14.29
C GLN A 108 -0.66 -8.75 -14.96
N THR A 109 0.45 -8.54 -14.25
CA THR A 109 1.79 -8.58 -14.86
C THR A 109 2.62 -9.81 -14.49
N GLY A 110 2.16 -10.63 -13.55
CA GLY A 110 2.71 -11.96 -13.26
C GLY A 110 4.15 -12.03 -12.74
N LEU A 111 4.99 -11.00 -12.87
CA LEU A 111 6.41 -11.07 -12.49
C LEU A 111 7.08 -9.76 -12.04
N ASP A 112 6.47 -8.58 -12.15
CA ASP A 112 7.12 -7.33 -11.72
C ASP A 112 6.39 -6.68 -10.54
N GLN A 113 6.95 -6.91 -9.36
CA GLN A 113 6.68 -6.23 -8.09
C GLN A 113 7.08 -4.75 -8.16
N THR A 114 6.73 -4.02 -9.21
CA THR A 114 7.15 -2.61 -9.42
C THR A 114 6.04 -1.77 -10.05
N ASP A 115 5.07 -2.37 -10.74
CA ASP A 115 3.92 -1.66 -11.34
C ASP A 115 2.69 -1.55 -10.41
N GLY A 116 2.73 -2.24 -9.27
CA GLY A 116 1.69 -2.15 -8.23
C GLY A 116 1.89 -0.95 -7.32
N VAL A 117 0.83 -0.48 -6.66
CA VAL A 117 0.88 0.61 -5.68
C VAL A 117 1.94 0.34 -4.62
N GLN A 118 2.87 1.28 -4.46
CA GLN A 118 3.91 1.25 -3.44
C GLN A 118 3.68 2.34 -2.41
N VAL A 119 3.75 1.98 -1.14
CA VAL A 119 3.59 2.90 -0.02
C VAL A 119 4.75 2.73 0.93
N PHE A 120 5.52 3.80 1.09
CA PHE A 120 6.61 3.91 2.04
C PHE A 120 6.13 4.61 3.29
N LEU A 121 6.36 3.98 4.43
CA LEU A 121 6.15 4.57 5.73
C LEU A 121 7.48 4.60 6.47
N LYS A 122 7.91 5.80 6.85
CA LYS A 122 9.05 6.00 7.72
C LYS A 122 8.58 6.40 9.11
N LEU A 123 9.05 5.65 10.10
CA LEU A 123 8.82 5.99 11.50
C LEU A 123 10.13 6.22 12.24
N ASP A 124 10.02 7.00 13.30
CA ASP A 124 11.04 7.27 14.30
C ASP A 124 10.53 6.93 15.71
N LYS A 125 11.29 7.32 16.74
CA LYS A 125 10.93 7.10 18.15
C LYS A 125 9.63 7.80 18.61
N ASN A 126 9.19 8.83 17.89
CA ASN A 126 8.05 9.66 18.22
C ASN A 126 6.79 9.23 17.44
N GLY A 127 6.97 8.58 16.29
CA GLY A 127 5.86 8.05 15.50
C GLY A 127 6.18 8.03 14.00
N VAL A 128 5.14 8.07 13.18
CA VAL A 128 5.29 8.17 11.72
C VAL A 128 5.76 9.58 11.37
N HIS A 129 6.88 9.67 10.65
CA HIS A 129 7.52 10.93 10.29
C HIS A 129 7.36 11.25 8.80
N ASP A 130 7.30 10.22 7.95
CA ASP A 130 7.15 10.42 6.52
C ASP A 130 6.29 9.31 5.91
N PHE A 131 5.54 9.69 4.89
CA PHE A 131 4.63 8.82 4.16
C PHE A 131 4.68 9.20 2.68
N ARG A 132 5.13 8.26 1.85
CA ARG A 132 5.34 8.48 0.41
C ARG A 132 4.66 7.37 -0.37
N ILE A 133 3.92 7.76 -1.41
CA ILE A 133 3.28 6.84 -2.33
C ILE A 133 4.05 6.92 -3.65
N GLU A 134 4.45 5.76 -4.19
CA GLU A 134 5.04 5.63 -5.51
C GLU A 134 4.17 4.71 -6.38
N ASN A 135 4.19 5.00 -7.68
CA ASN A 135 3.49 4.27 -8.73
C ASN A 135 4.53 3.73 -9.71
#